data_AF-A0A963TK06-F1
#
_entry.id   AF-A0A963TK06-F1
#
_cell.length_a   1.000
_cell.length_b   1.000
_cell.length_c   1.000
_cell.angle_alpha   90.00
_cell.angle_beta   90.00
_cell.angle_gamma   90.00
#
_symmetry.space_group_name_H-M   'P 1'
#
loop_
_entity.id
_entity.type
_entity.pdbx_description
1 polymer ?
#
loop_
_entity_poly.entity_id
_entity_poly.type
_entity_poly.pdbx_seq_one_letter_code
_entity_poly.pdbx_strand_id
1 'polypeptide(L)'
;MAAATLFDMNDKRSADKQKALDSALAQIERQFGKGSIMKLGADNPVAEIEATSTGSLGLDIALGIGGLPKGRIVEIYGPESSGKTTLTLHVVAEEQKKGGVCAFVDAEHALDPQYARKLGVNLDELLISQPDTGEQAL
;
A
#
# COMPACT_ATOMS: atom_id res chain seq x y z
N MET A 1 41.62 31.02 -25.86
CA MET A 1 40.46 31.89 -25.55
C MET A 1 39.10 31.24 -25.85
N ALA A 2 38.98 30.23 -26.72
CA ALA A 2 37.68 29.61 -27.05
C ALA A 2 37.13 28.58 -26.03
N ALA A 3 37.96 28.08 -25.10
CA ALA A 3 37.54 27.07 -24.12
C ALA A 3 36.79 27.66 -22.91
N ALA A 4 37.05 28.92 -22.54
CA ALA A 4 36.44 29.56 -21.38
C ALA A 4 34.94 29.90 -21.59
N THR A 5 34.51 30.12 -22.83
CA THR A 5 33.12 30.48 -23.17
C THR A 5 32.17 29.28 -23.22
N LEU A 6 32.67 28.08 -23.53
CA LEU A 6 31.85 26.86 -23.60
C LEU A 6 31.45 26.33 -22.21
N PHE A 7 32.34 26.42 -21.22
CA PHE A 7 32.03 26.05 -19.84
C PHE A 7 30.98 26.99 -19.22
N ASP A 8 31.14 28.31 -19.42
CA ASP A 8 30.25 29.34 -18.87
C ASP A 8 28.82 29.29 -19.47
N MET A 9 28.69 28.90 -20.75
CA MET A 9 27.39 28.68 -21.38
C MET A 9 26.66 27.44 -20.86
N ASN A 10 27.39 26.39 -20.47
CA ASN A 10 26.80 25.16 -19.96
C ASN A 10 26.28 25.35 -18.53
N ASP A 11 27.02 26.10 -17.70
CA ASP A 11 26.61 26.44 -16.33
C ASP A 11 25.38 27.35 -16.30
N LYS A 12 25.32 28.38 -17.16
CA LYS A 12 24.11 29.21 -17.30
C LYS A 12 22.89 28.41 -17.74
N ARG A 13 23.06 27.51 -18.71
CA ARG A 13 21.97 26.66 -19.22
C ARG A 13 21.49 25.66 -18.17
N SER A 14 22.38 25.19 -17.30
CA SER A 14 22.04 24.36 -16.14
C SER A 14 21.24 25.15 -15.10
N ALA A 15 21.68 26.37 -14.78
CA ALA A 15 21.00 27.26 -13.84
C ALA A 15 19.58 27.66 -14.31
N ASP A 16 19.40 27.97 -15.59
CA ASP A 16 18.09 28.30 -16.16
C ASP A 16 17.14 27.10 -16.12
N LYS A 17 17.64 25.89 -16.38
CA LYS A 17 16.86 24.65 -16.24
C LYS A 17 16.45 24.41 -14.79
N GLN A 18 17.34 24.62 -13.83
CA GLN A 18 17.03 24.45 -12.42
C GLN A 18 15.96 25.44 -11.97
N LYS A 19 16.06 26.71 -12.39
CA LYS A 19 15.08 27.75 -12.08
C LYS A 19 13.69 27.45 -12.67
N ALA A 20 13.65 26.96 -13.91
CA ALA A 20 12.40 26.54 -14.55
C ALA A 20 11.77 25.34 -13.83
N LEU A 21 12.59 24.37 -13.42
CA LEU A 21 12.16 23.21 -12.63
C LEU A 21 11.57 23.64 -11.28
N ASP A 22 12.27 24.49 -10.53
CA ASP A 22 11.81 24.97 -9.22
C ASP A 22 10.49 25.75 -9.32
N SER A 23 10.33 26.57 -10.37
CA SER A 23 9.08 27.27 -10.65
C SER A 23 7.92 26.33 -10.98
N ALA A 24 8.18 25.28 -11.76
CA ALA A 24 7.15 24.29 -12.11
C ALA A 24 6.73 23.48 -10.87
N LEU A 25 7.69 23.07 -10.03
CA LEU A 25 7.41 22.39 -8.77
C LEU A 25 6.54 23.24 -7.83
N ALA A 26 6.88 24.53 -7.67
CA ALA A 26 6.11 25.46 -6.84
C ALA A 26 4.68 25.69 -7.39
N GLN A 27 4.51 25.69 -8.72
CA GLN A 27 3.20 25.83 -9.33
C GLN A 27 2.32 24.60 -9.07
N ILE A 28 2.89 23.39 -9.13
CA ILE A 28 2.18 22.15 -8.82
C ILE A 28 1.75 22.13 -7.35
N GLU A 29 2.62 22.47 -6.40
CA GLU A 29 2.25 22.54 -4.97
C GLU A 29 1.17 23.58 -4.68
N ARG A 30 1.20 24.73 -5.37
CA ARG A 30 0.17 25.78 -5.19
C ARG A 30 -1.20 25.35 -5.71
N GLN A 31 -1.24 24.56 -6.79
CA GLN A 31 -2.48 24.10 -7.40
C GLN A 31 -3.08 22.87 -6.71
N PHE A 32 -2.23 21.94 -6.27
CA PHE A 32 -2.67 20.61 -5.79
C PHE A 32 -2.38 20.35 -4.31
N GLY A 33 -1.74 21.30 -3.62
CA GLY A 33 -1.43 21.21 -2.19
C GLY A 33 0.02 20.78 -1.92
N LYS A 34 0.50 21.04 -0.70
CA LYS A 34 1.83 20.62 -0.26
C LYS A 34 1.97 19.10 -0.36
N GLY A 35 3.10 18.62 -0.89
CA GLY A 35 3.38 17.19 -1.04
C GLY A 35 2.80 16.55 -2.31
N SER A 36 2.15 17.33 -3.19
CA SER A 36 1.67 16.85 -4.50
C SER A 36 2.81 16.44 -5.44
N ILE A 37 4.02 16.95 -5.22
CA ILE A 37 5.24 16.56 -5.93
C ILE A 37 6.44 16.70 -5.00
N MET A 38 7.31 15.68 -4.97
CA MET A 38 8.52 15.70 -4.15
C MET A 38 9.62 14.86 -4.80
N LYS A 39 10.86 15.20 -4.51
CA LYS A 39 12.00 14.36 -4.89
C LYS A 39 11.99 13.13 -4.01
N LEU A 40 11.95 11.95 -4.64
CA LEU A 40 11.84 10.66 -3.95
C LEU A 40 12.92 10.42 -2.87
N GLY A 41 14.11 11.01 -3.02
CA GLY A 41 15.23 10.88 -2.08
C GLY A 41 15.59 12.15 -1.29
N ALA A 42 14.80 13.22 -1.37
CA ALA A 42 15.05 14.41 -0.56
C ALA A 42 14.35 14.27 0.79
N ASP A 43 15.14 14.09 1.86
CA ASP A 43 14.80 14.22 3.29
C ASP A 43 13.42 13.69 3.75
N ASN A 44 12.87 12.71 3.06
CA ASN A 44 11.84 11.85 3.60
C ASN A 44 12.48 10.49 3.80
N PRO A 45 12.56 9.96 5.05
CA PRO A 45 12.76 8.54 5.22
C PRO A 45 11.71 7.85 4.35
N VAL A 46 12.12 6.85 3.57
CA VAL A 46 11.19 5.97 2.85
C VAL A 46 10.04 5.71 3.82
N ALA A 47 8.85 6.25 3.52
CA ALA A 47 7.75 6.22 4.47
C ALA A 47 7.61 4.77 4.93
N GLU A 48 7.82 4.52 6.23
CA GLU A 48 7.77 3.16 6.76
C GLU A 48 6.43 2.58 6.34
N ILE A 49 6.48 1.57 5.47
CA ILE A 49 5.28 0.96 4.94
C ILE A 49 4.69 0.16 6.10
N GLU A 50 3.64 0.71 6.71
CA GLU A 50 2.93 0.00 7.77
C GLU A 50 2.42 -1.33 7.23
N ALA A 51 2.59 -2.40 8.00
CA ALA A 51 2.25 -3.75 7.58
C ALA A 51 1.40 -4.49 8.63
N THR A 52 0.51 -5.34 8.13
CA THR A 52 -0.29 -6.28 8.92
C THR A 52 0.27 -7.69 8.75
N SER A 53 0.56 -8.38 9.86
CA SER A 53 1.09 -9.75 9.81
C SER A 53 0.10 -10.67 9.09
N THR A 54 0.65 -11.64 8.36
CA THR A 54 -0.12 -12.70 7.71
C THR A 54 -0.56 -13.81 8.66
N GLY A 55 -0.11 -13.78 9.93
CA GLY A 55 -0.24 -14.89 10.88
C GLY A 55 0.77 -16.03 10.62
N SER A 56 1.59 -15.93 9.56
CA SER A 56 2.67 -16.85 9.25
C SER A 56 4.01 -16.13 9.30
N LEU A 57 4.81 -16.41 10.33
CA LEU A 57 6.13 -15.80 10.52
C LEU A 57 7.03 -15.99 9.28
N GLY A 58 6.99 -17.17 8.65
CA GLY A 58 7.78 -17.45 7.46
C GLY A 58 7.40 -16.57 6.27
N LEU A 59 6.09 -16.30 6.10
CA LEU A 59 5.60 -15.44 5.03
C LEU A 59 5.90 -13.96 5.32
N ASP A 60 5.73 -13.51 6.56
CA ASP A 60 6.04 -12.14 6.98
C ASP A 60 7.52 -11.80 6.75
N ILE A 61 8.42 -12.76 7.04
CA ILE A 61 9.85 -12.64 6.74
C ILE A 61 10.08 -12.60 5.23
N ALA A 62 9.45 -13.48 4.47
CA ALA A 62 9.61 -13.55 3.01
C ALA A 62 9.14 -12.26 2.31
N LEU A 63 8.13 -11.58 2.86
CA LEU A 63 7.65 -10.28 2.37
C LEU A 63 8.62 -9.12 2.69
N GLY A 64 9.58 -9.31 3.59
CA GLY A 64 10.64 -8.35 3.92
C GLY A 64 10.21 -7.16 4.78
N ILE A 65 8.93 -6.78 4.73
CA ILE A 65 8.36 -5.68 5.52
C ILE A 65 7.58 -6.16 6.75
N GLY A 66 7.56 -7.47 7.03
CA GLY A 66 6.90 -8.05 8.20
C GLY A 66 5.38 -8.26 8.05
N GLY A 67 4.86 -8.28 6.82
CA GLY A 67 3.45 -8.55 6.56
C GLY A 67 2.93 -7.95 5.26
N LEU A 68 1.61 -7.89 5.12
CA LEU A 68 0.93 -7.24 4.00
C LEU A 68 0.97 -5.71 4.15
N PRO A 69 1.33 -4.95 3.10
CA PRO A 69 1.41 -3.49 3.17
C PRO A 69 0.03 -2.84 3.27
N LYS A 70 -0.15 -1.94 4.24
CA LYS A 70 -1.38 -1.14 4.38
C LYS A 70 -1.48 -0.07 3.28
N GLY A 71 -2.71 0.26 2.92
CA GLY A 71 -3.01 1.24 1.86
C GLY A 71 -2.65 0.75 0.45
N ARG A 72 -2.48 -0.56 0.26
CA ARG A 72 -2.16 -1.20 -1.01
C ARG A 72 -3.11 -2.36 -1.28
N ILE A 73 -3.28 -2.70 -2.55
CA ILE A 73 -4.02 -3.88 -2.98
C ILE A 73 -3.05 -5.06 -2.96
N VAL A 74 -3.49 -6.17 -2.37
CA VAL A 74 -2.76 -7.44 -2.33
C VAL A 74 -3.61 -8.51 -2.99
N GLU A 75 -3.03 -9.28 -3.89
CA GLU A 75 -3.68 -10.42 -4.53
C GLU A 75 -3.08 -11.73 -4.01
N ILE A 76 -3.94 -12.63 -3.52
CA ILE A 76 -3.57 -13.99 -3.13
C ILE A 76 -4.33 -14.95 -4.05
N TYR A 77 -3.61 -15.64 -4.92
CA TYR A 77 -4.19 -16.59 -5.87
C TYR A 77 -3.62 -18.00 -5.68
N GLY A 78 -4.34 -19.00 -6.20
CA GLY A 78 -3.94 -20.41 -6.12
C GLY A 78 -5.11 -21.37 -6.25
N PRO A 79 -4.84 -22.68 -6.36
CA PRO A 79 -5.86 -23.71 -6.50
C PRO A 79 -6.93 -23.68 -5.40
N GLU A 80 -8.08 -24.31 -5.65
CA GLU A 80 -9.04 -24.59 -4.59
C GLU A 80 -8.37 -25.36 -3.44
N SER A 81 -8.77 -25.08 -2.20
CA SER A 81 -8.18 -25.69 -0.99
C SER A 81 -6.68 -25.40 -0.76
N SER A 82 -6.06 -24.46 -1.49
CA SER A 82 -4.66 -24.06 -1.26
C SER A 82 -4.45 -23.19 -0.01
N GLY A 83 -5.51 -22.82 0.69
CA GLY A 83 -5.45 -22.01 1.92
C GLY A 83 -5.64 -20.50 1.74
N LYS A 84 -6.12 -20.02 0.58
CA LYS A 84 -6.34 -18.58 0.31
C LYS A 84 -7.23 -17.92 1.38
N THR A 85 -8.42 -18.48 1.61
CA THR A 85 -9.37 -17.98 2.61
C THR A 85 -8.82 -18.12 4.01
N THR A 86 -8.15 -19.24 4.32
CA THR A 86 -7.48 -19.45 5.61
C THR A 86 -6.44 -18.36 5.89
N LEU A 87 -5.57 -18.05 4.92
CA LEU A 87 -4.57 -16.99 5.06
C LEU A 87 -5.21 -15.61 5.25
N THR A 88 -6.26 -15.32 4.48
CA THR A 88 -7.02 -14.06 4.59
C THR A 88 -7.64 -13.90 5.98
N LEU A 89 -8.23 -14.97 6.53
CA LEU A 89 -8.81 -14.95 7.88
C LEU A 89 -7.74 -14.79 8.97
N HIS A 90 -6.53 -15.34 8.78
CA HIS A 90 -5.41 -15.07 9.69
C HIS A 90 -4.98 -13.60 9.66
N VAL A 91 -4.86 -12.99 8.49
CA VAL A 91 -4.57 -11.55 8.35
C VAL A 91 -5.63 -10.72 9.08
N VAL A 92 -6.92 -11.05 8.89
CA VAL A 92 -8.03 -10.38 9.57
C VAL A 92 -7.90 -10.51 11.09
N ALA A 93 -7.61 -11.71 11.59
CA ALA A 93 -7.41 -11.94 13.03
C ALA A 93 -6.22 -11.14 13.58
N GLU A 94 -5.10 -11.08 12.86
CA GLU A 94 -3.92 -10.29 13.25
C GLU A 94 -4.21 -8.78 13.29
N GLU A 95 -5.01 -8.26 12.36
CA GLU A 95 -5.39 -6.84 12.38
C GLU A 95 -6.39 -6.54 13.51
N GLN A 96 -7.37 -7.41 13.73
CA GLN A 96 -8.32 -7.26 14.84
C GLN A 96 -7.63 -7.29 16.21
N LYS A 97 -6.58 -8.11 16.39
CA LYS A 97 -5.76 -8.11 17.62
C LYS A 97 -5.10 -6.76 17.91
N LYS A 98 -4.82 -5.97 16.87
CA LYS A 98 -4.28 -4.62 16.98
C LYS A 98 -5.36 -3.55 17.17
N GLY A 99 -6.63 -3.96 17.24
CA GLY A 99 -7.79 -3.07 17.34
C GLY A 99 -8.25 -2.51 16.00
N GLY A 100 -7.76 -3.05 14.87
CA GLY A 100 -8.21 -2.65 13.54
C GLY A 100 -9.60 -3.22 13.21
N VAL A 101 -10.35 -2.48 12.38
CA VAL A 101 -11.67 -2.89 11.89
C VAL A 101 -11.50 -3.56 10.53
N CYS A 102 -12.10 -4.75 10.38
CA CYS A 102 -12.01 -5.55 9.16
C CYS A 102 -13.39 -5.71 8.52
N ALA A 103 -13.40 -5.76 7.20
CA ALA A 103 -14.58 -6.13 6.41
C ALA A 103 -14.25 -7.33 5.52
N PHE A 104 -15.23 -8.21 5.35
CA PHE A 104 -15.14 -9.38 4.49
C PHE A 104 -16.25 -9.34 3.45
N VAL A 105 -15.87 -9.34 2.17
CA VAL A 105 -16.80 -9.40 1.04
C VAL A 105 -16.81 -10.84 0.53
N ASP A 106 -17.83 -11.60 0.93
CA ASP A 106 -17.99 -13.02 0.60
C ASP A 106 -18.75 -13.17 -0.72
N ALA A 107 -18.04 -13.00 -1.84
CA ALA A 107 -18.59 -13.22 -3.17
C ALA A 107 -18.75 -14.73 -3.51
N GLU A 108 -18.10 -15.63 -2.77
CA GLU A 108 -18.19 -17.08 -2.97
C GLU A 108 -19.30 -17.75 -2.14
N HIS A 109 -19.90 -17.01 -1.20
CA HIS A 109 -20.96 -17.50 -0.30
C HIS A 109 -20.53 -18.75 0.48
N ALA A 110 -19.22 -18.84 0.80
CA ALA A 110 -18.57 -20.05 1.32
C ALA A 110 -17.85 -19.83 2.67
N LEU A 111 -17.96 -18.65 3.26
CA LEU A 111 -17.33 -18.37 4.55
C LEU A 111 -17.99 -19.19 5.68
N ASP A 112 -17.19 -20.00 6.39
CA ASP A 112 -17.61 -20.69 7.61
C ASP A 112 -17.27 -19.82 8.86
N PRO A 113 -18.27 -19.27 9.57
CA PRO A 113 -18.05 -18.48 10.77
C PRO A 113 -17.39 -19.29 11.90
N GLN A 114 -17.72 -20.57 12.04
CA GLN A 114 -17.11 -21.40 13.09
C GLN A 114 -15.62 -21.60 12.85
N TYR A 115 -15.23 -21.80 11.59
CA TYR A 115 -13.83 -21.89 11.21
C TYR A 115 -13.10 -20.56 11.41
N ALA A 116 -13.67 -19.44 10.95
CA ALA A 116 -13.10 -18.12 11.16
C ALA A 116 -12.85 -17.81 12.65
N ARG A 117 -13.81 -18.12 13.53
CA ARG A 117 -13.67 -17.94 14.98
C ARG A 117 -12.51 -18.78 15.55
N LYS A 118 -12.32 -20.02 15.07
CA LYS A 118 -11.20 -20.87 15.50
C LYS A 118 -9.84 -20.33 15.05
N LEU A 119 -9.78 -19.58 13.95
CA LEU A 119 -8.57 -18.89 13.50
C LEU A 119 -8.27 -17.60 14.28
N GLY A 120 -9.15 -17.20 15.20
CA GLY A 120 -8.97 -16.03 16.06
C GLY A 120 -9.67 -14.77 15.55
N VAL A 121 -10.54 -14.88 14.54
CA VAL A 121 -11.36 -13.77 14.06
C VAL A 121 -12.44 -13.44 15.09
N ASN A 122 -12.51 -12.17 15.49
CA ASN A 122 -13.63 -11.64 16.25
C ASN A 122 -14.81 -11.40 15.31
N LEU A 123 -15.76 -12.32 15.31
CA LEU A 123 -16.94 -12.25 14.45
C LEU A 123 -17.93 -11.15 14.85
N ASP A 124 -17.92 -10.72 16.12
CA ASP A 124 -18.88 -9.75 16.61
C ASP A 124 -18.56 -8.34 16.05
N GLU A 125 -17.30 -8.13 15.65
CA GLU A 125 -16.78 -6.87 15.08
C GLU A 125 -16.41 -6.99 13.59
N LEU A 126 -16.64 -8.16 12.97
CA LEU A 126 -16.34 -8.37 11.55
C LEU A 126 -17.50 -7.86 10.70
N LEU A 127 -17.25 -6.86 9.85
CA LEU A 127 -18.23 -6.42 8.86
C LEU A 127 -18.29 -7.46 7.73
N ILE A 128 -19.49 -7.86 7.31
CA ILE A 128 -19.68 -8.84 6.23
C ILE A 128 -20.63 -8.29 5.17
N SER A 129 -20.30 -8.54 3.91
CA SER A 129 -21.15 -8.28 2.74
C SER A 129 -21.20 -9.53 1.86
N GLN A 130 -22.40 -9.93 1.46
CA GLN A 130 -22.65 -11.00 0.49
C GLN A 130 -23.35 -10.38 -0.73
N PRO A 131 -22.58 -9.84 -1.68
CA PRO A 131 -23.15 -9.13 -2.83
C PRO A 131 -23.79 -10.12 -3.83
N ASP A 132 -24.78 -9.62 -4.57
CA ASP A 132 -25.43 -10.36 -5.65
C ASP A 132 -24.62 -10.30 -6.97
N THR A 133 -23.83 -9.23 -7.16
CA THR A 133 -23.00 -9.02 -8.35
C THR A 133 -21.61 -8.48 -8.02
N GLY A 134 -20.67 -8.59 -8.96
CA GLY A 134 -19.31 -8.08 -8.79
C GLY A 134 -19.26 -6.55 -8.68
N GLU A 135 -20.14 -5.83 -9.38
CA GLU A 135 -20.22 -4.36 -9.30
C GLU A 135 -20.68 -3.87 -7.92
N GLN A 136 -21.52 -4.63 -7.23
CA GLN A 136 -21.94 -4.31 -5.87
C GLN A 136 -20.82 -4.54 -4.84
N ALA A 137 -19.82 -5.36 -5.18
CA ALA A 137 -18.67 -5.67 -4.34
C ALA A 137 -17.57 -4.58 -4.37
N LEU A 138 -17.60 -3.68 -5.36
CA LEU A 138 -16.60 -2.64 -5.63
C LEU A 138 -17.05 -1.25 -5.14
#